data_AF-A0A1Q9CX56-F1
#
_entry.id   AF-A0A1Q9CX56-F1
#
_cell.length_a   1.000
_cell.length_b   1.000
_cell.length_c   1.000
_cell.angle_alpha   90.00
_cell.angle_beta   90.00
_cell.angle_gamma   90.00
#
_symmetry.space_group_name_H-M   'P 1'
#
loop_
_entity.id
_entity.type
_entity.pdbx_description
1 polymer ?
#
loop_
_entity_poly.entity_id
_entity_poly.type
_entity_poly.pdbx_seq_one_letter_code
_entity_poly.pdbx_strand_id
1 'polypeptide(L)'
;MKRIQHLSAHVLPNAEQATEHLSASACSANPPKKVWYAPYKFEAYGEEEIAAVTSALRDGWLAPGPRTEEFERRVCQLFGKAHGIMVNSGSSGNIIGLAALGLEKGDEVITPACTFATVIAPLEQLGFRALVTRL
;
A
#
# COMPACT_ATOMS: atom_id res chain seq x y z
N MET A 1 -12.81 16.40 -52.16
CA MET A 1 -14.13 16.54 -52.81
C MET A 1 -15.12 15.61 -52.09
N LYS A 2 -16.20 16.20 -51.54
CA LYS A 2 -17.49 15.68 -51.04
C LYS A 2 -17.60 14.71 -49.84
N ARG A 3 -18.20 15.28 -48.77
CA ARG A 3 -18.99 14.69 -47.66
C ARG A 3 -20.34 14.10 -48.13
N ILE A 4 -21.09 13.57 -47.14
CA ILE A 4 -22.57 13.50 -46.95
C ILE A 4 -23.12 12.08 -47.23
N GLN A 5 -23.48 11.29 -46.22
CA GLN A 5 -24.69 11.27 -45.37
C GLN A 5 -26.00 10.92 -46.12
N HIS A 6 -26.82 10.12 -45.41
CA HIS A 6 -28.27 9.89 -45.54
C HIS A 6 -28.81 8.91 -46.60
N LEU A 7 -29.55 7.92 -46.08
CA LEU A 7 -30.90 7.44 -46.42
C LEU A 7 -30.96 5.92 -46.22
N SER A 8 -31.97 5.28 -45.65
CA SER A 8 -33.20 5.70 -44.99
C SER A 8 -33.80 4.43 -44.36
N ALA A 9 -34.60 4.62 -43.32
CA ALA A 9 -35.36 3.60 -42.62
C ALA A 9 -36.06 2.62 -43.57
N HIS A 10 -35.73 1.33 -43.42
CA HIS A 10 -36.60 0.23 -43.84
C HIS A 10 -37.11 -0.46 -42.57
N VAL A 11 -38.38 -0.15 -42.30
CA VAL A 11 -39.40 -0.90 -41.57
C VAL A 11 -38.99 -2.34 -41.21
N LEU A 12 -38.74 -2.59 -39.92
CA LEU A 12 -39.03 -3.89 -39.32
C LEU A 12 -40.22 -3.69 -38.36
N PRO A 13 -41.37 -4.34 -38.60
CA PRO A 13 -42.48 -4.27 -37.67
C PRO A 13 -42.18 -5.14 -36.43
N ASN A 14 -42.70 -4.71 -35.28
CA ASN A 14 -42.82 -5.45 -34.03
C ASN A 14 -41.59 -5.49 -33.09
N ALA A 15 -41.09 -4.33 -32.68
CA ALA A 15 -40.24 -4.19 -31.49
C ALA A 15 -41.01 -4.33 -30.15
N GLU A 16 -42.35 -4.25 -30.17
CA GLU A 16 -43.20 -4.31 -28.96
C GLU A 16 -43.43 -5.73 -28.41
N GLN A 17 -43.17 -6.79 -29.19
CA GLN A 17 -43.45 -8.18 -28.76
C GLN A 17 -42.23 -8.88 -28.11
N ALA A 18 -41.05 -8.26 -28.15
CA ALA A 18 -39.86 -8.81 -27.50
C ALA A 18 -39.75 -8.41 -26.02
N THR A 19 -40.54 -7.43 -25.57
CA THR A 19 -40.46 -6.87 -24.21
C THR A 19 -41.33 -7.58 -23.18
N GLU A 20 -42.27 -8.44 -23.57
CA GLU A 20 -43.15 -9.16 -22.63
C GLU A 20 -42.59 -10.51 -22.12
N HIS A 21 -41.63 -11.12 -22.80
CA HIS A 21 -41.06 -12.42 -22.40
C HIS A 21 -39.79 -12.35 -21.52
N LEU A 22 -39.34 -11.15 -21.15
CA LEU A 22 -38.27 -10.92 -20.17
C LEU A 22 -38.83 -10.49 -18.80
N SER A 23 -40.02 -10.97 -18.43
CA SER A 23 -40.54 -10.83 -17.07
C SER A 23 -39.89 -11.86 -16.13
N ALA A 24 -39.04 -11.33 -15.26
CA ALA A 24 -38.81 -11.85 -13.91
C ALA A 24 -38.30 -13.29 -13.76
N SER A 25 -37.09 -13.58 -14.24
CA SER A 25 -36.16 -14.30 -13.34
C SER A 25 -35.50 -13.24 -12.48
N ALA A 26 -36.13 -12.94 -11.34
CA ALA A 26 -35.54 -12.12 -10.31
C ALA A 26 -34.23 -12.79 -9.88
N CYS A 27 -33.10 -12.34 -10.44
CA CYS A 27 -31.83 -12.43 -9.74
C CYS A 27 -32.10 -11.86 -8.36
N SER A 28 -32.15 -12.73 -7.35
CA SER A 28 -32.29 -12.33 -5.95
C SER A 28 -31.20 -11.29 -5.70
N ALA A 29 -31.60 -10.02 -5.72
CA ALA A 29 -30.71 -8.89 -5.54
C ALA A 29 -30.42 -8.79 -4.04
N ASN A 30 -29.75 -9.82 -3.50
CA ASN A 30 -29.11 -9.68 -2.21
C ASN A 30 -28.04 -8.61 -2.39
N PRO A 31 -28.05 -7.54 -1.56
CA PRO A 31 -27.00 -6.55 -1.60
C PRO A 31 -25.66 -7.28 -1.38
N PRO A 32 -24.58 -6.88 -2.09
CA PRO A 32 -23.31 -7.57 -1.96
C PRO A 32 -22.91 -7.59 -0.48
N LYS A 33 -22.79 -8.80 0.08
CA LYS A 33 -22.39 -9.00 1.47
C LYS A 33 -21.03 -8.30 1.64
N LYS A 34 -20.97 -7.26 2.47
CA LYS A 34 -19.70 -6.60 2.80
C LYS A 34 -18.80 -7.65 3.46
N VAL A 35 -17.79 -8.11 2.73
CA VAL A 35 -16.75 -8.98 3.26
C VAL A 35 -15.64 -8.07 3.76
N TRP A 36 -15.45 -8.04 5.08
CA TRP A 36 -14.31 -7.38 5.69
C TRP A 36 -13.10 -8.29 5.58
N TYR A 37 -12.03 -7.82 4.94
CA TYR A 37 -10.73 -8.48 4.95
C TYR A 37 -10.09 -8.22 6.32
N ALA A 38 -9.60 -9.28 6.99
CA ALA A 38 -9.12 -9.31 8.38
C ALA A 38 -10.24 -9.33 9.46
N PRO A 39 -10.76 -10.52 9.84
CA PRO A 39 -11.61 -10.62 11.02
C PRO A 39 -10.83 -10.17 12.28
N TYR A 40 -11.42 -9.26 13.06
CA TYR A 40 -10.94 -8.66 14.32
C TYR A 40 -10.69 -9.66 15.48
N LYS A 41 -10.13 -10.84 15.22
CA LYS A 41 -9.94 -11.88 16.25
C LYS A 41 -8.51 -12.01 16.75
N PHE A 42 -7.54 -11.39 16.09
CA PHE A 42 -6.13 -11.44 16.48
C PHE A 42 -5.56 -10.03 16.43
N GLU A 43 -5.82 -9.26 17.47
CA GLU A 43 -5.19 -7.95 17.66
C GLU A 43 -3.77 -8.19 18.18
N ALA A 44 -2.77 -7.73 17.44
CA ALA A 44 -1.37 -7.74 17.88
C ALA A 44 -1.08 -6.58 18.86
N TYR A 45 -2.08 -6.18 19.65
CA TYR A 45 -2.05 -5.10 20.62
C TYR A 45 -3.09 -5.35 21.71
N GLY A 46 -2.92 -4.75 22.89
CA GLY A 46 -3.85 -4.83 24.01
C GLY A 46 -4.04 -3.48 24.71
N GLU A 47 -4.48 -3.54 25.97
CA GLU A 47 -4.74 -2.34 26.78
C GLU A 47 -3.50 -1.46 26.98
N GLU A 48 -2.31 -2.05 26.98
CA GLU A 48 -1.04 -1.31 27.12
C GLU A 48 -0.81 -0.37 25.92
N GLU A 49 -0.97 -0.87 24.69
CA GLU A 49 -0.86 -0.03 23.49
C GLU A 49 -1.96 1.03 23.42
N ILE A 50 -3.19 0.67 23.78
CA ILE A 50 -4.34 1.61 23.80
C ILE A 50 -4.06 2.76 24.79
N ALA A 51 -3.58 2.43 25.99
CA ALA A 51 -3.23 3.41 27.01
C ALA A 51 -2.06 4.30 26.55
N ALA A 52 -1.03 3.72 25.93
CA ALA A 52 0.11 4.46 25.40
C ALA A 52 -0.30 5.46 24.31
N VAL A 53 -1.12 5.05 23.34
CA VAL A 53 -1.66 5.92 22.29
C VAL A 53 -2.54 7.01 22.90
N THR A 54 -3.44 6.66 23.81
CA THR A 54 -4.31 7.64 24.47
C THR A 54 -3.51 8.67 25.27
N SER A 55 -2.44 8.25 25.93
CA SER A 55 -1.50 9.15 26.62
C SER A 55 -0.84 10.11 25.63
N ALA A 56 -0.36 9.60 24.49
CA ALA A 56 0.23 10.43 23.44
C ALA A 56 -0.76 11.42 22.81
N LEU A 57 -2.04 11.05 22.68
CA LEU A 57 -3.07 11.97 22.18
C LEU A 57 -3.43 13.08 23.18
N ARG A 58 -3.21 12.86 24.47
CA ARG A 58 -3.56 13.80 25.55
C ARG A 58 -2.41 14.68 26.02
N ASP A 59 -1.17 14.33 25.70
CA ASP A 59 0.02 15.06 26.17
C ASP A 59 0.32 16.35 25.39
N GLY A 60 -0.36 16.57 24.26
CA GLY A 60 -0.22 17.77 23.43
C GLY A 60 0.99 17.77 22.50
N TRP A 61 1.73 16.67 22.36
CA TRP A 61 2.91 16.55 21.50
C TRP A 61 2.86 15.31 20.61
N LEU A 62 2.34 15.48 19.39
CA LEU A 62 2.18 14.38 18.41
C LEU A 62 3.36 14.22 17.44
N ALA A 63 4.23 15.22 17.35
CA ALA A 63 5.40 15.17 16.49
C ALA A 63 6.51 14.31 17.13
N PRO A 64 7.56 13.93 16.37
CA PRO A 64 8.75 13.32 16.96
C PRO A 64 9.26 14.13 18.16
N GLY A 65 9.70 13.43 19.21
CA GLY A 65 10.06 14.04 20.48
C GLY A 65 10.42 12.99 21.53
N PRO A 66 10.15 13.24 22.83
CA PRO A 66 10.63 12.38 23.92
C PRO A 66 10.24 10.90 23.78
N ARG A 67 9.03 10.59 23.29
CA ARG A 67 8.58 9.21 23.06
C ARG A 67 9.36 8.53 21.92
N THR A 68 9.73 9.30 20.89
CA THR A 68 10.57 8.80 19.78
C THR A 68 11.99 8.51 20.26
N GLU A 69 12.58 9.42 21.04
CA GLU A 69 13.91 9.22 21.63
C GLU A 69 13.94 7.99 22.57
N GLU A 70 12.90 7.81 23.38
CA GLU A 70 12.77 6.62 24.22
C GLU A 70 12.68 5.33 23.38
N PHE A 71 11.86 5.35 22.32
CA PHE A 71 11.71 4.21 21.41
C PHE A 71 13.05 3.87 20.75
N GLU A 72 13.75 4.85 20.18
CA GLU A 72 15.07 4.68 19.56
C GLU A 72 16.06 4.07 20.56
N ARG A 73 16.14 4.61 21.78
CA ARG A 73 17.04 4.09 22.83
C ARG A 73 16.73 2.63 23.17
N ARG A 74 15.46 2.28 23.36
CA ARG A 74 15.03 0.91 23.71
C ARG A 74 15.32 -0.07 22.57
N VAL A 75 15.05 0.32 21.32
CA VAL A 75 15.36 -0.49 20.14
C VAL A 75 16.86 -0.68 19.98
N CYS A 76 17.66 0.38 20.14
CA CYS A 76 19.12 0.29 20.12
C CYS A 76 19.65 -0.72 21.15
N GLN A 77 19.13 -0.65 22.38
CA GLN A 77 19.48 -1.60 23.43
C GLN A 77 19.10 -3.04 23.07
N LEU A 78 17.89 -3.24 22.53
CA LEU A 78 17.41 -4.56 22.11
C LEU A 78 18.30 -5.22 21.03
N PHE A 79 18.77 -4.43 20.06
CA PHE A 79 19.60 -4.92 18.95
C PHE A 79 21.10 -4.76 19.16
N GLY A 80 21.54 -4.28 20.33
CA GLY A 80 22.96 -4.05 20.63
C GLY A 80 23.62 -3.01 19.71
N LYS A 81 22.91 -1.94 19.35
CA LYS A 81 23.41 -0.85 18.51
C LYS A 81 23.66 0.41 19.33
N ALA A 82 24.68 1.16 18.94
CA ALA A 82 25.00 2.45 19.56
C ALA A 82 24.00 3.56 19.18
N HIS A 83 23.45 3.47 17.96
CA HIS A 83 22.57 4.48 17.38
C HIS A 83 21.43 3.82 16.61
N GLY A 84 20.31 4.53 16.51
CA GLY A 84 19.11 4.12 15.78
C GLY A 84 18.23 5.34 15.53
N ILE A 85 17.55 5.35 14.40
CA ILE A 85 16.72 6.47 13.93
C ILE A 85 15.34 5.90 13.61
N MET A 86 14.30 6.46 14.23
CA MET A 86 12.92 6.12 13.95
C MET A 86 12.48 6.74 12.63
N VAL A 87 11.81 5.93 11.82
CA VAL A 87 11.25 6.35 10.52
C VAL A 87 9.81 5.88 10.42
N ASN A 88 9.03 6.54 9.56
CA ASN A 88 7.61 6.24 9.39
C ASN A 88 7.31 4.91 8.68
N SER A 89 8.31 4.25 8.08
CA SER A 89 8.13 2.97 7.39
C SER A 89 9.46 2.24 7.17
N GLY A 90 9.40 0.93 6.91
CA GLY A 90 10.58 0.15 6.49
C GLY A 90 11.18 0.63 5.17
N SER A 91 10.35 1.10 4.21
CA SER A 91 10.83 1.67 2.95
C SER A 91 11.67 2.93 3.18
N SER A 92 11.22 3.82 4.06
CA SER A 92 11.99 5.02 4.44
C SER A 92 13.32 4.64 5.10
N GLY A 93 13.31 3.58 5.93
CA GLY A 93 14.52 3.01 6.52
C GLY A 93 15.54 2.55 5.48
N ASN A 94 15.07 1.84 4.45
CA ASN A 94 15.92 1.42 3.32
C ASN A 94 16.48 2.62 2.57
N ILE A 95 15.67 3.63 2.27
CA ILE A 95 16.11 4.83 1.54
C ILE A 95 17.23 5.54 2.31
N ILE A 96 17.01 5.86 3.60
CA ILE A 96 18.03 6.58 4.39
C ILE A 96 19.28 5.73 4.62
N GLY A 97 19.11 4.42 4.80
CA GLY A 97 20.22 3.49 5.00
C GLY A 97 21.11 3.44 3.76
N LEU A 98 20.50 3.32 2.59
CA LEU A 98 21.21 3.32 1.30
C LEU A 98 21.84 4.68 0.98
N ALA A 99 21.12 5.78 1.21
CA ALA A 99 21.64 7.13 0.99
C ALA A 99 22.85 7.46 1.88
N ALA A 100 22.92 6.87 3.07
CA ALA A 100 24.05 7.04 4.00
C ALA A 100 25.32 6.28 3.58
N LEU A 101 25.26 5.36 2.61
CA LEU A 101 26.42 4.57 2.16
C LEU A 101 27.37 5.35 1.24
N GLY A 102 26.97 6.51 0.73
CA GLY A 102 27.81 7.32 -0.16
C GLY A 102 28.01 6.72 -1.55
N LEU A 103 27.06 5.90 -2.01
CA LEU A 103 27.04 5.34 -3.37
C LEU A 103 26.69 6.41 -4.41
N GLU A 104 27.17 6.21 -5.64
CA GLU A 104 26.87 7.06 -6.79
C GLU A 104 25.74 6.48 -7.64
N LYS A 105 25.12 7.32 -8.46
CA LYS A 105 24.08 6.86 -9.41
C LYS A 105 24.69 5.87 -10.40
N GLY A 106 23.99 4.78 -10.63
CA GLY A 106 24.43 3.67 -11.48
C GLY A 106 25.18 2.57 -10.73
N ASP A 107 25.57 2.78 -9.46
CA ASP A 107 26.21 1.75 -8.64
C ASP A 107 25.30 0.52 -8.50
N GLU A 108 25.94 -0.64 -8.49
CA GLU A 108 25.27 -1.94 -8.46
C GLU A 108 25.06 -2.43 -7.04
N VAL A 109 23.82 -2.78 -6.70
CA VAL A 109 23.45 -3.32 -5.38
C VAL A 109 22.85 -4.71 -5.53
N ILE A 110 23.49 -5.69 -4.89
CA ILE A 110 23.06 -7.09 -4.91
C ILE A 110 21.87 -7.28 -3.99
N THR A 111 20.84 -7.98 -4.48
CA THR A 111 19.63 -8.30 -3.73
C THR A 111 19.08 -9.66 -4.15
N PRO A 112 18.43 -10.44 -3.25
CA PRO A 112 17.79 -11.69 -3.64
C PRO A 112 16.55 -11.46 -4.52
N ALA A 113 16.25 -12.43 -5.39
CA ALA A 113 15.04 -12.46 -6.21
C ALA A 113 13.77 -12.67 -5.37
N CYS A 114 13.89 -13.44 -4.29
CA CYS A 114 12.82 -13.65 -3.33
C CYS A 114 12.94 -12.62 -2.20
N THR A 115 12.34 -11.45 -2.39
CA THR A 115 12.28 -10.37 -1.40
C THR A 115 11.03 -9.51 -1.60
N PHE A 116 10.82 -8.55 -0.72
CA PHE A 116 9.72 -7.59 -0.86
C PHE A 116 10.09 -6.44 -1.80
N ALA A 117 9.10 -5.89 -2.51
CA ALA A 117 9.31 -4.81 -3.47
C ALA A 117 10.00 -3.56 -2.87
N THR A 118 9.87 -3.36 -1.56
CA THR A 118 10.50 -2.23 -0.84
C THR A 118 12.02 -2.36 -0.69
N VAL A 119 12.63 -3.47 -1.11
CA VAL A 119 14.08 -3.55 -1.28
C VAL A 119 14.50 -2.94 -2.62
N ILE A 120 13.74 -3.18 -3.68
CA ILE A 120 14.06 -2.70 -5.04
C ILE A 120 13.67 -1.23 -5.23
N ALA A 121 12.49 -0.83 -4.76
CA ALA A 121 11.99 0.53 -5.00
C ALA A 121 12.94 1.64 -4.49
N PRO A 122 13.57 1.54 -3.30
CA PRO A 122 14.59 2.50 -2.86
C PRO A 122 15.83 2.57 -3.74
N LEU A 123 16.27 1.44 -4.30
CA LEU A 123 17.43 1.42 -5.21
C LEU A 123 17.13 2.26 -6.46
N GLU A 124 15.98 2.03 -7.08
CA GLU A 124 15.52 2.79 -8.24
C GLU A 124 15.31 4.28 -7.90
N GLN A 125 14.72 4.60 -6.74
CA GLN A 125 14.51 5.98 -6.28
C GLN A 125 15.82 6.76 -6.09
N LEU A 126 16.88 6.08 -5.65
CA LEU A 126 18.21 6.67 -5.46
C LEU A 126 19.06 6.64 -6.74
N GLY A 127 18.60 5.94 -7.77
CA GLY A 127 19.28 5.81 -9.07
C GLY A 127 20.38 4.74 -9.09
N PHE A 128 20.27 3.71 -8.25
CA PHE A 128 21.15 2.55 -8.24
C PHE A 128 20.63 1.45 -9.15
N ARG A 129 21.50 0.54 -9.58
CA ARG A 129 21.15 -0.63 -10.39
C ARG A 129 20.99 -1.85 -9.50
N ALA A 130 19.78 -2.40 -9.42
CA ALA A 130 19.54 -3.64 -8.69
C ALA A 130 20.11 -4.86 -9.45
N LEU A 131 21.03 -5.60 -8.82
CA LEU A 131 21.51 -6.90 -9.28
C LEU A 131 20.77 -8.02 -8.55
N VAL A 132 19.72 -8.54 -9.20
CA VAL A 132 18.85 -9.55 -8.61
C VAL A 132 19.44 -10.95 -8.77
N THR A 133 19.67 -11.64 -7.65
CA THR A 133 20.32 -12.96 -7.60
C THR A 133 19.35 -14.05 -7.11
N ARG A 134 19.51 -15.29 -7.60
CA ARG A 134 18.86 -16.46 -7.00
C ARG A 134 19.79 -16.99 -5.91
N LEU A 135 19.43 -16.79 -4.64
CA LEU A 135 20.08 -17.45 -3.50
C LEU A 135 19.43 -18.82 -3.26
#